data_AF-A0A3B0BPB4-F1
#
_entry.id   AF-A0A3B0BPB4-F1
#
_cell.length_a   1.000
_cell.length_b   1.000
_cell.length_c   1.000
_cell.angle_alpha   90.00
_cell.angle_beta   90.00
_cell.angle_gamma   90.00
#
_symmetry.space_group_name_H-M   'P 1'
#
loop_
_entity.id
_entity.type
_entity.pdbx_description
1 polymer ?
#
loop_
_entity_poly.entity_id
_entity_poly.type
_entity_poly.pdbx_seq_one_letter_code
_entity_poly.pdbx_strand_id
1 'polypeptide(L)'
;MDMILMKLASILLLILTLVVCIIITKLFRLKKLGRNFADLAFPVLVFEYYLITAKTFTHNFLPRLGLALSLLAIILVFFFLLKKRSFYYPKFIKFFWRAGFLLTLVMYIEMIVELFLMK
;
A
#
# COMPACT_ATOMS: atom_id res chain seq x y z
N MET A 1 14.18 18.94 -7.54
CA MET A 1 13.44 19.04 -6.27
C MET A 1 14.46 18.72 -5.19
N ASP A 2 14.63 19.57 -4.18
CA ASP A 2 15.70 19.38 -3.22
C ASP A 2 15.53 18.06 -2.46
N MET A 3 16.63 17.34 -2.22
CA MET A 3 16.64 16.03 -1.56
C MET A 3 15.93 16.07 -0.19
N ILE A 4 16.12 17.16 0.55
CA ILE A 4 15.46 17.42 1.83
C ILE A 4 13.94 17.55 1.67
N LEU A 5 13.49 18.21 0.60
CA LEU A 5 12.06 18.37 0.32
C LEU A 5 11.41 17.01 0.00
N MET A 6 12.07 16.14 -0.76
CA MET A 6 11.56 14.78 -1.04
C MET A 6 11.49 13.93 0.24
N LYS A 7 12.51 14.00 1.10
CA LYS A 7 12.52 13.31 2.40
C LYS A 7 11.34 13.73 3.27
N LEU A 8 11.13 15.04 3.45
CA LEU A 8 10.00 15.57 4.22
C LEU A 8 8.65 15.24 3.57
N ALA A 9 8.53 15.39 2.25
CA ALA A 9 7.30 15.10 1.52
C ALA A 9 6.91 13.62 1.65
N SER A 10 7.86 12.69 1.62
CA SER A 10 7.57 11.25 1.75
C SER A 10 6.93 10.89 3.09
N ILE A 11 7.45 11.44 4.20
CA ILE A 11 6.87 11.23 5.53
C ILE A 11 5.51 11.90 5.63
N LEU A 12 5.40 13.14 5.15
CA LEU A 12 4.17 13.92 5.22
C LEU A 12 3.03 13.25 4.42
N LEU A 13 3.31 12.78 3.20
CA LEU A 13 2.35 12.08 2.35
C LEU A 13 1.83 10.82 3.03
N LEU A 14 2.72 9.99 3.60
CA LEU A 14 2.31 8.78 4.33
C LEU A 14 1.31 9.11 5.45
N ILE A 15 1.64 10.08 6.32
CA ILE A 15 0.77 10.47 7.44
C ILE A 15 -0.55 11.05 6.90
N LEU A 16 -0.47 11.94 5.92
CA LEU A 16 -1.63 12.61 5.34
C LEU A 16 -2.58 11.59 4.72
N THR A 17 -2.08 10.63 3.95
CA THR A 17 -2.90 9.60 3.31
C THR A 17 -3.62 8.73 4.32
N LEU A 18 -2.95 8.33 5.40
CA LEU A 18 -3.61 7.58 6.48
C LEU A 18 -4.73 8.39 7.14
N VAL A 19 -4.46 9.65 7.48
CA VAL A 19 -5.44 10.54 8.14
C VAL A 19 -6.63 10.82 7.22
N VAL A 20 -6.37 11.22 5.97
CA VAL A 20 -7.42 11.51 4.98
C VAL A 20 -8.27 10.28 4.72
N CYS A 21 -7.68 9.10 4.55
CA CYS A 21 -8.45 7.87 4.36
C CYS A 21 -9.33 7.55 5.58
N ILE A 22 -8.82 7.73 6.80
CA ILE A 22 -9.62 7.56 8.02
C ILE A 22 -10.79 8.54 8.07
N ILE A 23 -10.57 9.82 7.76
CA ILE A 23 -11.62 10.84 7.75
C ILE A 23 -12.68 10.51 6.70
N ILE A 24 -12.28 10.22 5.46
CA ILE A 24 -13.20 9.86 4.37
C ILE A 24 -14.05 8.65 4.75
N THR A 25 -13.43 7.61 5.32
CA THR A 25 -14.18 6.40 5.71
C THR A 25 -15.21 6.65 6.80
N LYS A 26 -14.92 7.55 7.74
CA LYS A 26 -15.88 8.00 8.75
C LYS A 26 -16.98 8.87 8.14
N LEU A 27 -16.62 9.85 7.31
CA LEU A 27 -17.53 10.82 6.70
C LEU A 27 -18.60 10.13 5.83
N PHE A 28 -18.17 9.22 4.95
CA PHE A 28 -19.07 8.49 4.04
C PHE A 28 -19.65 7.21 4.66
N ARG A 29 -19.37 6.93 5.95
CA ARG A 29 -19.81 5.72 6.66
C ARG A 29 -19.48 4.43 5.87
N LEU A 30 -18.31 4.38 5.22
CA LEU A 30 -17.89 3.26 4.35
C LEU A 30 -17.86 1.91 5.07
N LYS A 31 -17.76 1.93 6.40
CA LYS A 31 -17.88 0.76 7.27
C LYS A 31 -19.23 0.05 7.13
N LYS A 32 -20.33 0.79 6.88
CA LYS A 32 -21.67 0.22 6.59
C LYS A 32 -21.72 -0.48 5.23
N LEU A 33 -20.87 -0.09 4.29
CA LEU A 33 -20.74 -0.69 2.96
C LEU A 33 -19.76 -1.89 2.94
N GLY A 34 -19.19 -2.25 4.09
CA GLY A 34 -18.20 -3.33 4.21
C GLY A 34 -16.81 -3.01 3.66
N ARG A 35 -16.52 -1.73 3.36
CA ARG A 35 -15.18 -1.21 3.00
C ARG A 35 -14.52 -0.58 4.22
N ASN A 36 -13.24 -0.83 4.39
CA ASN A 36 -12.42 -0.27 5.48
C ASN A 36 -11.50 0.84 4.96
N PHE A 37 -10.87 1.59 5.87
CA PHE A 37 -9.89 2.61 5.49
C PHE A 37 -8.70 2.03 4.71
N ALA A 38 -8.25 0.82 5.09
CA ALA A 38 -7.21 0.11 4.37
C ALA A 38 -7.57 -0.10 2.90
N ASP A 39 -8.85 -0.25 2.59
CA ASP A 39 -9.29 -0.48 1.21
C ASP A 39 -9.21 0.77 0.33
N LEU A 40 -9.29 1.94 0.95
CA LEU A 40 -9.09 3.22 0.28
C LEU A 40 -7.61 3.62 0.26
N ALA A 41 -6.89 3.38 1.36
CA ALA A 41 -5.50 3.77 1.52
C ALA A 41 -4.56 2.94 0.64
N PHE A 42 -4.88 1.68 0.35
CA PHE A 42 -4.05 0.83 -0.51
C PHE A 42 -3.76 1.44 -1.89
N PRO A 43 -4.75 1.75 -2.75
CA PRO A 43 -4.47 2.33 -4.06
C PRO A 43 -3.79 3.70 -3.98
N VAL A 44 -4.10 4.50 -2.95
CA VAL A 44 -3.45 5.80 -2.75
C VAL A 44 -1.97 5.61 -2.41
N LEU A 45 -1.62 4.71 -1.49
CA LEU A 45 -0.24 4.42 -1.14
C LEU A 45 0.56 3.84 -2.31
N VAL A 46 -0.03 2.99 -3.15
CA VAL A 46 0.63 2.48 -4.36
C VAL A 46 0.97 3.64 -5.31
N PHE A 47 0.03 4.58 -5.47
CA PHE A 47 0.24 5.76 -6.32
C PHE A 47 1.30 6.70 -5.77
N GLU A 48 1.28 6.97 -4.46
CA GLU A 48 2.29 7.79 -3.80
C GLU A 48 3.68 7.16 -3.89
N TYR A 49 3.77 5.84 -3.66
CA TYR A 49 5.00 5.06 -3.81
C TYR A 49 5.58 5.26 -5.21
N TYR A 50 4.77 5.05 -6.25
CA TYR A 50 5.15 5.30 -7.64
C TYR A 50 5.66 6.74 -7.87
N LEU A 51 4.93 7.74 -7.40
CA LEU A 51 5.27 9.15 -7.61
C LEU A 51 6.59 9.55 -6.96
N ILE A 52 6.83 9.09 -5.74
CA ILE A 52 8.07 9.40 -5.02
C ILE A 52 9.22 8.69 -5.71
N THR A 53 9.09 7.39 -5.96
CA THR A 53 10.21 6.63 -6.51
C THR A 53 10.61 7.11 -7.90
N ALA A 54 9.63 7.43 -8.76
CA ALA A 54 9.89 7.95 -10.10
C ALA A 54 10.59 9.33 -10.11
N LYS A 55 10.50 10.09 -9.01
CA LYS A 55 11.11 11.42 -8.87
C LYS A 55 12.47 11.41 -8.17
N THR A 56 12.75 10.43 -7.32
CA THR A 56 13.99 10.38 -6.52
C THR A 56 15.00 9.36 -6.99
N PHE A 57 14.57 8.22 -7.53
CA PHE A 57 15.46 7.14 -7.92
C PHE A 57 15.59 7.08 -9.45
N THR A 58 16.75 6.65 -9.93
CA THR A 58 17.02 6.45 -11.36
C THR A 58 16.15 5.35 -11.97
N HIS A 59 15.82 4.34 -11.17
CA HIS A 59 14.92 3.26 -11.53
C HIS A 59 13.70 3.25 -10.62
N ASN A 60 12.54 3.11 -11.23
CA ASN A 60 11.28 3.01 -10.50
C ASN A 60 11.19 1.67 -9.74
N PHE A 61 10.78 1.70 -8.48
CA PHE A 61 10.61 0.51 -7.63
C PHE A 61 9.22 -0.11 -7.74
N LEU A 62 8.36 0.39 -8.61
CA LEU A 62 7.06 -0.22 -8.89
C LEU A 62 7.16 -1.73 -9.22
N PRO A 63 8.17 -2.21 -9.99
CA PRO A 63 8.35 -3.65 -10.20
C PRO A 63 8.63 -4.41 -8.89
N ARG A 64 9.39 -3.83 -7.95
CA ARG A 64 9.67 -4.42 -6.64
C ARG A 64 8.38 -4.59 -5.84
N LEU A 65 7.53 -3.56 -5.81
CA LEU A 65 6.22 -3.60 -5.17
C LEU A 65 5.30 -4.63 -5.84
N GLY A 66 5.29 -4.68 -7.17
CA GLY A 66 4.50 -5.63 -7.95
C GLY A 66 4.89 -7.09 -7.66
N LEU A 67 6.18 -7.39 -7.54
CA LEU A 67 6.67 -8.71 -7.15
C LEU A 67 6.21 -9.09 -5.74
N ALA A 68 6.33 -8.17 -4.77
CA ALA A 68 5.88 -8.40 -3.40
C ALA A 68 4.37 -8.67 -3.33
N LEU A 69 3.56 -7.89 -4.04
CA LEU A 69 2.12 -8.11 -4.15
C LEU A 69 1.75 -9.42 -4.86
N SER A 70 2.52 -9.81 -5.88
CA SER A 70 2.32 -11.08 -6.58
C SER A 70 2.61 -12.28 -5.67
N LEU A 71 3.69 -12.22 -4.88
CA LEU A 71 3.98 -13.23 -3.87
C LEU A 71 2.88 -13.31 -2.81
N LEU A 72 2.40 -12.16 -2.33
CA LEU A 72 1.27 -12.11 -1.41
C LEU A 72 0.02 -12.78 -2.00
N ALA A 73 -0.28 -12.54 -3.27
CA ALA A 73 -1.41 -13.15 -3.94
C ALA A 73 -1.27 -14.68 -3.99
N ILE A 74 -0.09 -15.19 -4.35
CA ILE A 74 0.20 -16.64 -4.40
C ILE A 74 0.03 -17.27 -3.02
N ILE A 75 0.61 -16.66 -1.97
CA ILE A 75 0.50 -17.14 -0.58
C ILE A 75 -0.98 -17.20 -0.15
N LEU A 76 -1.75 -16.15 -0.48
CA LEU A 76 -3.18 -16.12 -0.16
C LEU A 76 -3.98 -17.18 -0.92
N VAL A 77 -3.66 -17.44 -2.19
CA VAL A 77 -4.30 -18.53 -2.96
C VAL A 77 -4.08 -19.87 -2.25
N PHE A 78 -2.83 -20.20 -1.90
CA PHE A 78 -2.52 -21.42 -1.15
C PHE A 78 -3.25 -21.48 0.19
N PHE A 79 -3.29 -20.37 0.93
CA PHE A 79 -4.01 -20.30 2.21
C PHE A 79 -5.51 -20.60 2.05
N PHE A 80 -6.18 -20.04 1.04
CA PHE A 80 -7.61 -20.28 0.80
C PHE A 80 -7.87 -21.72 0.33
N LEU A 81 -7.02 -22.28 -0.53
CA LEU A 81 -7.17 -23.64 -1.03
C LEU A 81 -6.90 -24.70 0.06
N LEU A 82 -5.79 -24.58 0.78
CA LEU A 82 -5.37 -25.58 1.76
C LEU A 82 -6.16 -25.51 3.07
N LYS A 83 -6.37 -24.29 3.59
CA LYS A 83 -6.96 -24.10 4.93
C LYS A 83 -8.45 -23.87 4.91
N LYS A 84 -8.96 -23.13 3.93
CA LYS A 84 -10.41 -22.83 3.82
C LYS A 84 -11.16 -23.80 2.92
N ARG A 85 -10.45 -24.60 2.09
CA ARG A 85 -11.00 -25.60 1.15
C ARG A 85 -12.11 -25.04 0.23
N SER A 86 -12.20 -23.72 0.12
CA SER A 86 -13.21 -22.99 -0.62
C SER A 86 -12.60 -21.69 -1.12
N PHE A 87 -12.62 -21.50 -2.43
CA PHE A 87 -12.12 -20.31 -3.07
C PHE A 87 -13.30 -19.45 -3.55
N TYR A 88 -13.48 -18.29 -2.96
CA TYR A 88 -14.52 -17.33 -3.35
C TYR A 88 -13.87 -15.98 -3.67
N TYR A 89 -13.95 -15.57 -4.94
CA TYR A 89 -13.24 -14.41 -5.48
C TYR A 89 -13.44 -13.12 -4.66
N PRO A 90 -14.67 -12.71 -4.29
CA PRO A 90 -14.84 -11.48 -3.50
C PRO A 90 -14.22 -11.55 -2.10
N LYS A 91 -14.17 -12.73 -1.48
CA LYS A 91 -13.47 -12.91 -0.19
C LYS A 91 -11.96 -12.83 -0.37
N PHE A 92 -11.43 -13.48 -1.41
CA PHE A 92 -10.01 -13.38 -1.76
C PHE A 92 -9.60 -11.93 -1.99
N ILE A 93 -10.31 -11.20 -2.85
CA ILE A 93 -10.00 -9.80 -3.15
C ILE A 93 -10.03 -8.96 -1.87
N LYS A 94 -11.06 -9.10 -1.02
CA LYS A 94 -11.12 -8.34 0.25
C LYS A 94 -9.94 -8.64 1.18
N PHE A 95 -9.48 -9.89 1.23
CA PHE A 95 -8.29 -10.25 2.02
C PHE A 95 -7.00 -9.72 1.40
N PHE A 96 -6.83 -9.91 0.09
CA PHE A 96 -5.70 -9.39 -0.68
C PHE A 96 -5.58 -7.88 -0.53
N TRP A 97 -6.69 -7.15 -0.61
CA TRP A 97 -6.71 -5.71 -0.50
C TRP A 97 -6.22 -5.22 0.87
N ARG A 98 -6.69 -5.85 1.96
CA ARG A 98 -6.27 -5.51 3.33
C ARG A 98 -4.85 -5.91 3.65
N ALA A 99 -4.41 -7.08 3.20
CA ALA A 99 -3.04 -7.54 3.38
C ALA A 99 -2.08 -6.74 2.48
N GLY A 100 -2.51 -6.41 1.26
CA GLY A 100 -1.79 -5.59 0.29
C GLY A 100 -1.57 -4.17 0.80
N PHE A 101 -2.54 -3.58 1.49
CA PHE A 101 -2.36 -2.34 2.24
C PHE A 101 -1.18 -2.44 3.22
N LEU A 102 -1.17 -3.46 4.09
CA LEU A 102 -0.13 -3.64 5.10
C LEU A 102 1.25 -3.84 4.45
N LEU A 103 1.33 -4.69 3.42
CA LEU A 103 2.57 -4.94 2.70
C LEU A 103 3.10 -3.66 2.03
N THR A 104 2.21 -2.90 1.38
CA THR A 104 2.58 -1.64 0.72
C THR A 104 3.04 -0.60 1.73
N LEU A 105 2.42 -0.56 2.92
CA LEU A 105 2.86 0.31 4.01
C LEU A 105 4.28 -0.02 4.46
N VAL A 106 4.61 -1.31 4.62
CA VAL A 106 5.98 -1.75 4.96
C VAL A 106 6.97 -1.38 3.86
N MET A 107 6.64 -1.66 2.60
CA MET A 107 7.47 -1.29 1.44
C MET A 107 7.67 0.23 1.33
N TYR A 108 6.65 1.02 1.64
CA TYR A 108 6.74 2.47 1.66
C TYR A 108 7.70 2.95 2.75
N ILE A 109 7.63 2.37 3.95
CA ILE A 109 8.58 2.68 5.03
C ILE A 109 10.01 2.32 4.61
N GLU A 110 10.22 1.15 4.01
CA GLU A 110 11.52 0.75 3.45
C GLU A 110 12.04 1.79 2.45
N MET A 111 11.19 2.26 1.52
CA MET A 111 11.54 3.32 0.57
C MET A 111 11.91 4.64 1.28
N ILE A 112 11.21 5.04 2.34
CA ILE A 112 11.60 6.23 3.13
C ILE A 112 12.99 6.02 3.72
N VAL A 113 13.27 4.87 4.33
CA VAL A 113 14.59 4.57 4.91
C VAL A 113 15.67 4.66 3.83
N GLU A 114 15.48 4.03 2.67
CA GLU A 114 16.41 4.13 1.54
C GLU A 114 16.61 5.58 1.08
N LEU A 115 15.54 6.36 0.99
CA LEU A 115 15.61 7.77 0.63
C LEU A 115 16.46 8.55 1.64
N PHE A 116 16.30 8.30 2.94
CA PHE A 116 17.08 8.97 3.98
C PHE A 116 18.56 8.60 3.96
N LEU A 117 18.90 7.37 3.58
CA LEU A 117 20.26 6.87 3.42
C LEU A 117 20.96 7.41 2.16
N MET A 118 20.20 7.87 1.16
CA MET A 118 20.77 8.58 0.01
C MET A 118 21.40 9.91 0.46
N LYS A 119 22.64 10.11 0.02
CA LYS A 119 23.46 11.29 0.30
C LYS A 119 22.98 12.51 -0.48
#